data_AF-A0A5Q4BBT8-F1
#
_entry.id   AF-A0A5Q4BBT8-F1
#
_cell.length_a   1.000
_cell.length_b   1.000
_cell.length_c   1.000
_cell.angle_alpha   90.00
_cell.angle_beta   90.00
_cell.angle_gamma   90.00
#
_symmetry.space_group_name_H-M   'P 1'
#
loop_
_entity.id
_entity.type
_entity.pdbx_description
1 polymer ?
#
loop_
_entity_poly.entity_id
_entity_poly.type
_entity_poly.pdbx_seq_one_letter_code
_entity_poly.pdbx_strand_id
1 'polypeptide(L)'
;MEYKDTFDFPKRMNVSTSGVMQFTTLDYNYVDFKTGQPVDGWVAPTPDAMYPALQRYLDVLEKYEDITLPGFNNFPEPGSIPEDLAMPFGEFVEKYDIAAAVPQIWDSTAMGLGNTMDVPTFFVTQASGVPMVRALLGTAAAATPASGRLYELYKSVAGFLSDNVLYSSTVVSTIRRDDEGVSLKVHGADGRLTCIDAKRLLVAFEPTTESLAPFKTDEAEEEVVDKSPVPGSTNYTVFPLASQVGSIAYIGGTRDLFQFTAVGTEEDTVESIKALIALSIDTLIDAGTVPESNGTVTFPAFANHGKMHPRVTGDELRVGFIRKQTALQGHRSTWYTGAAFSAGFSTVLWDYNNDELLPRC
;
A
#
# COMPACT_ATOMS: atom_id res chain seq x y z
N MET A 1 9.58 8.46 3.92
CA MET A 1 11.00 8.06 3.72
C MET A 1 11.66 9.05 2.80
N GLU A 2 12.90 9.42 3.04
CA GLU A 2 13.67 10.30 2.17
C GLU A 2 13.80 9.67 0.78
N TYR A 3 13.58 10.48 -0.24
CA TYR A 3 13.76 10.10 -1.63
C TYR A 3 14.00 11.37 -2.43
N LYS A 4 15.24 11.53 -2.94
CA LYS A 4 15.70 12.77 -3.60
C LYS A 4 15.32 14.02 -2.77
N ASP A 5 14.89 15.10 -3.41
CA ASP A 5 14.58 16.39 -2.76
C ASP A 5 13.11 16.51 -2.33
N THR A 6 12.36 15.40 -2.26
CA THR A 6 10.90 15.41 -2.03
C THR A 6 10.47 15.94 -0.65
N PHE A 7 11.39 16.05 0.31
CA PHE A 7 11.16 16.73 1.59
C PHE A 7 10.98 18.25 1.45
N ASP A 8 11.23 18.83 0.28
CA ASP A 8 10.87 20.22 0.00
C ASP A 8 9.36 20.42 -0.17
N PHE A 9 8.60 19.35 -0.47
CA PHE A 9 7.15 19.45 -0.62
C PHE A 9 6.42 19.85 0.68
N PRO A 10 6.66 19.20 1.85
CA PRO A 10 6.15 19.69 3.13
C PRO A 10 6.57 21.13 3.46
N LYS A 11 7.81 21.53 3.13
CA LYS A 11 8.29 22.92 3.36
C LYS A 11 7.49 23.93 2.53
N ARG A 12 7.22 23.63 1.25
CA ARG A 12 6.37 24.45 0.37
C ARG A 12 4.95 24.60 0.93
N MET A 13 4.45 23.58 1.61
CA MET A 13 3.13 23.58 2.26
C MET A 13 3.18 24.14 3.68
N ASN A 14 4.29 24.74 4.11
CA ASN A 14 4.48 25.30 5.46
C ASN A 14 4.18 24.28 6.58
N VAL A 15 4.53 23.01 6.37
CA VAL A 15 4.40 21.94 7.36
C VAL A 15 5.80 21.52 7.80
N SER A 16 6.10 21.78 9.07
CA SER A 16 7.36 21.34 9.69
C SER A 16 7.37 19.81 9.83
N THR A 17 8.52 19.20 9.57
CA THR A 17 8.73 17.76 9.75
C THR A 17 9.67 17.48 10.93
N SER A 18 9.48 16.36 11.61
CA SER A 18 10.29 15.93 12.76
C SER A 18 11.68 15.42 12.38
N GLY A 19 11.88 15.03 11.11
CA GLY A 19 13.09 14.36 10.63
C GLY A 19 13.29 12.92 11.14
N VAL A 20 12.40 12.44 12.02
CA VAL A 20 12.43 11.08 12.59
C VAL A 20 11.02 10.50 12.72
N MET A 21 10.87 9.19 12.54
CA MET A 21 9.69 8.43 12.96
C MET A 21 9.92 7.89 14.37
N GLN A 22 9.19 8.40 15.35
CA GLN A 22 9.24 7.89 16.72
C GLN A 22 7.98 7.08 17.01
N PHE A 23 8.18 5.83 17.41
CA PHE A 23 7.11 4.95 17.88
C PHE A 23 7.24 4.75 19.38
N THR A 24 6.12 4.41 20.02
CA THR A 24 6.15 3.99 21.42
C THR A 24 6.92 2.69 21.53
N THR A 25 7.85 2.59 22.47
CA THR A 25 8.49 1.31 22.77
C THR A 25 7.46 0.36 23.39
N LEU A 26 7.24 -0.77 22.73
CA LEU A 26 6.29 -1.79 23.16
C LEU A 26 7.01 -3.11 23.43
N ASP A 27 6.51 -3.87 24.41
CA ASP A 27 6.89 -5.25 24.62
C ASP A 27 6.01 -6.14 23.74
N TYR A 28 6.62 -6.82 22.77
CA TYR A 28 5.90 -7.66 21.81
C TYR A 28 5.77 -9.09 22.31
N ASN A 29 4.55 -9.62 22.25
CA ASN A 29 4.26 -11.04 22.43
C ASN A 29 3.80 -11.63 21.09
N TYR A 30 4.45 -12.70 20.65
CA TYR A 30 4.14 -13.37 19.39
C TYR A 30 3.25 -14.57 19.67
N VAL A 31 1.99 -14.41 19.31
CA VAL A 31 0.89 -15.30 19.71
C VAL A 31 0.14 -15.81 18.48
N ASP A 32 -0.34 -17.03 18.55
CA ASP A 32 -1.31 -17.54 17.59
C ASP A 32 -2.72 -17.11 18.05
N PHE A 33 -3.33 -16.17 17.33
CA PHE A 33 -4.67 -15.67 17.65
C PHE A 33 -5.78 -16.73 17.58
N LYS A 34 -5.54 -17.92 16.99
CA LYS A 34 -6.50 -19.03 17.00
C LYS A 34 -6.49 -19.82 18.29
N THR A 35 -5.33 -19.92 18.94
CA THR A 35 -5.16 -20.68 20.18
C THR A 35 -5.05 -19.78 21.41
N GLY A 36 -4.74 -18.49 21.18
CA GLY A 36 -4.41 -17.52 22.21
C GLY A 36 -3.05 -17.76 22.85
N GLN A 37 -2.26 -18.75 22.41
CA GLN A 37 -1.00 -19.14 23.03
C GLN A 37 0.20 -18.51 22.32
N PRO A 38 1.35 -18.32 23.01
CA PRO A 38 2.60 -17.97 22.36
C PRO A 38 2.97 -18.97 21.26
N VAL A 39 3.59 -18.48 20.18
CA VAL A 39 4.09 -19.36 19.11
C VAL A 39 5.31 -20.12 19.63
N ASP A 40 5.14 -21.44 19.83
CA ASP A 40 6.17 -22.28 20.44
C ASP A 40 7.47 -22.29 19.62
N GLY A 41 8.60 -22.13 20.31
CA GLY A 41 9.94 -22.12 19.73
C GLY A 41 10.27 -20.93 18.82
N TRP A 42 9.36 -19.97 18.62
CA TRP A 42 9.63 -18.79 17.80
C TRP A 42 10.20 -17.65 18.64
N VAL A 43 11.28 -17.03 18.14
CA VAL A 43 11.88 -15.84 18.72
C VAL A 43 12.14 -14.82 17.61
N ALA A 44 11.92 -13.55 17.93
CA ALA A 44 12.22 -12.47 16.99
C ALA A 44 13.72 -12.45 16.66
N PRO A 45 14.11 -12.22 15.39
CA PRO A 45 15.52 -12.05 15.04
C PRO A 45 16.16 -10.92 15.86
N THR A 46 17.38 -11.17 16.35
CA THR A 46 18.15 -10.12 17.05
C THR A 46 18.54 -9.02 16.07
N PRO A 47 18.83 -7.80 16.54
CA PRO A 47 19.38 -6.74 15.69
C PRO A 47 20.62 -7.18 14.90
N ASP A 48 21.50 -7.97 15.51
CA ASP A 48 22.74 -8.50 14.89
C ASP A 48 22.46 -9.47 13.72
N ALA A 49 21.30 -10.12 13.68
CA ALA A 49 20.88 -10.96 12.56
C ALA A 49 20.02 -10.17 11.55
N MET A 50 19.14 -9.31 12.05
CA MET A 50 18.18 -8.55 11.25
C MET A 50 18.86 -7.51 10.36
N TYR A 51 19.76 -6.68 10.89
CA TYR A 51 20.40 -5.60 10.13
C TYR A 51 21.26 -6.12 8.96
N PRO A 52 22.10 -7.16 9.12
CA PRO A 52 22.81 -7.74 7.98
C PRO A 52 21.87 -8.34 6.92
N ALA A 53 20.75 -8.94 7.32
CA ALA A 53 19.75 -9.44 6.38
C ALA A 53 19.05 -8.31 5.61
N LEU A 54 18.72 -7.19 6.29
CA LEU A 54 18.19 -5.99 5.64
C LEU A 54 19.21 -5.39 4.66
N GLN A 55 20.49 -5.39 5.00
CA GLN A 55 21.54 -4.93 4.09
C GLN A 55 21.63 -5.83 2.85
N ARG A 56 21.61 -7.16 3.00
CA ARG A 56 21.56 -8.08 1.86
C ARG A 56 20.34 -7.84 0.97
N TYR A 57 19.19 -7.55 1.58
CA TYR A 57 17.99 -7.18 0.84
C TYR A 57 18.23 -5.90 0.02
N LEU A 58 18.74 -4.83 0.65
CA LEU A 58 19.07 -3.57 -0.02
C LEU A 58 20.05 -3.78 -1.19
N ASP A 59 21.14 -4.52 -0.98
CA ASP A 59 22.17 -4.79 -1.99
C ASP A 59 21.62 -5.44 -3.27
N VAL A 60 20.54 -6.22 -3.15
CA VAL A 60 19.85 -6.80 -4.30
C VAL A 60 18.90 -5.79 -4.93
N LEU A 61 18.11 -5.06 -4.13
CA LEU A 61 17.14 -4.09 -4.64
C LEU A 61 17.78 -2.96 -5.44
N GLU A 62 18.97 -2.49 -5.04
CA GLU A 62 19.68 -1.41 -5.73
C GLU A 62 20.02 -1.75 -7.19
N LYS A 63 20.07 -3.04 -7.55
CA LYS A 63 20.26 -3.50 -8.94
C LYS A 63 19.05 -3.23 -9.85
N TYR A 64 17.89 -2.97 -9.25
CA TYR A 64 16.61 -2.82 -9.94
C TYR A 64 15.98 -1.44 -9.67
N GLU A 65 16.73 -0.52 -9.05
CA GLU A 65 16.21 0.81 -8.64
C GLU A 65 15.70 1.60 -9.86
N ASP A 66 16.35 1.49 -11.02
CA ASP A 66 16.02 2.20 -12.26
C ASP A 66 14.74 1.73 -12.96
N ILE A 67 14.31 0.50 -12.67
CA ILE A 67 13.08 -0.11 -13.21
C ILE A 67 11.93 -0.18 -12.21
N THR A 68 12.21 0.00 -10.91
CA THR A 68 11.20 -0.02 -9.84
C THR A 68 10.88 1.37 -9.28
N LEU A 69 11.72 2.38 -9.54
CA LEU A 69 11.54 3.75 -9.06
C LEU A 69 11.88 4.80 -10.13
N PRO A 70 11.27 6.01 -10.04
CA PRO A 70 10.12 6.34 -9.20
C PRO A 70 8.80 5.76 -9.73
N GLY A 71 8.75 5.35 -11.01
CA GLY A 71 7.63 4.65 -11.61
C GLY A 71 8.10 3.50 -12.49
N PHE A 72 7.17 2.77 -13.09
CA PHE A 72 7.49 1.55 -13.84
C PHE A 72 7.76 1.77 -15.34
N ASN A 73 8.02 3.01 -15.75
CA ASN A 73 8.22 3.36 -17.16
C ASN A 73 9.39 2.59 -17.82
N ASN A 74 10.44 2.30 -17.04
CA ASN A 74 11.60 1.55 -17.49
C ASN A 74 11.48 0.05 -17.26
N PHE A 75 10.32 -0.45 -16.81
CA PHE A 75 10.15 -1.87 -16.53
C PHE A 75 10.46 -2.71 -17.80
N PRO A 76 11.17 -3.85 -17.68
CA PRO A 76 11.62 -4.61 -18.84
C PRO A 76 10.49 -5.17 -19.71
N GLU A 77 10.79 -5.38 -21.00
CA GLU A 77 9.91 -6.08 -21.93
C GLU A 77 9.74 -7.57 -21.55
N PRO A 78 8.64 -8.23 -21.99
CA PRO A 78 8.44 -9.67 -21.82
C PRO A 78 9.70 -10.48 -22.19
N GLY A 79 10.04 -11.46 -21.36
CA GLY A 79 11.25 -12.28 -21.52
C GLY A 79 12.57 -11.61 -21.10
N SER A 80 12.56 -10.32 -20.74
CA SER A 80 13.72 -9.60 -20.18
C SER A 80 13.56 -9.23 -18.71
N ILE A 81 12.44 -9.62 -18.08
CA ILE A 81 12.16 -9.35 -16.67
C ILE A 81 13.11 -10.22 -15.82
N PRO A 82 13.90 -9.61 -14.91
CA PRO A 82 14.76 -10.35 -14.00
C PRO A 82 13.96 -11.38 -13.20
N GLU A 83 14.47 -12.61 -13.15
CA GLU A 83 13.80 -13.70 -12.42
C GLU A 83 13.63 -13.36 -10.93
N ASP A 84 14.57 -12.59 -10.36
CA ASP A 84 14.49 -12.08 -8.99
C ASP A 84 13.23 -11.26 -8.72
N LEU A 85 12.66 -10.58 -9.72
CA LEU A 85 11.43 -9.79 -9.57
C LEU A 85 10.17 -10.63 -9.77
N ALA A 86 10.26 -11.70 -10.56
CA ALA A 86 9.11 -12.55 -10.91
C ALA A 86 8.93 -13.75 -9.96
N MET A 87 9.99 -14.20 -9.29
CA MET A 87 9.95 -15.34 -8.36
C MET A 87 9.14 -15.01 -7.10
N PRO A 88 8.52 -16.03 -6.46
CA PRO A 88 7.93 -15.89 -5.14
C PRO A 88 8.92 -15.31 -4.13
N PHE A 89 8.45 -14.42 -3.27
CA PHE A 89 9.32 -13.76 -2.29
C PHE A 89 9.96 -14.75 -1.31
N GLY A 90 9.32 -15.88 -0.99
CA GLY A 90 9.90 -16.94 -0.16
C GLY A 90 11.16 -17.54 -0.80
N GLU A 91 11.14 -17.78 -2.11
CA GLU A 91 12.33 -18.24 -2.85
C GLU A 91 13.42 -17.16 -2.86
N PHE A 92 13.04 -15.89 -3.01
CA PHE A 92 13.96 -14.77 -2.91
C PHE A 92 14.59 -14.66 -1.51
N VAL A 93 13.79 -14.90 -0.46
CA VAL A 93 14.23 -14.92 0.95
C VAL A 93 15.29 -15.99 1.18
N GLU A 94 15.06 -17.20 0.67
CA GLU A 94 16.02 -18.29 0.75
C GLU A 94 17.29 -18.01 -0.08
N LYS A 95 17.11 -17.57 -1.33
CA LYS A 95 18.20 -17.30 -2.27
C LYS A 95 19.21 -16.29 -1.74
N TYR A 96 18.74 -15.26 -1.05
CA TYR A 96 19.57 -14.17 -0.54
C TYR A 96 19.82 -14.22 0.96
N ASP A 97 19.37 -15.28 1.64
CA ASP A 97 19.49 -15.46 3.09
C ASP A 97 18.99 -14.23 3.85
N ILE A 98 17.76 -13.77 3.58
CA ILE A 98 17.19 -12.56 4.21
C ILE A 98 16.08 -12.86 5.22
N ALA A 99 15.93 -14.11 5.66
CA ALA A 99 14.85 -14.53 6.56
C ALA A 99 14.79 -13.70 7.85
N ALA A 100 15.94 -13.28 8.41
CA ALA A 100 16.00 -12.45 9.61
C ALA A 100 15.45 -11.02 9.42
N ALA A 101 15.33 -10.53 8.18
CA ALA A 101 14.75 -9.21 7.88
C ALA A 101 13.22 -9.26 7.68
N VAL A 102 12.68 -10.44 7.38
CA VAL A 102 11.26 -10.62 7.01
C VAL A 102 10.30 -10.05 8.06
N PRO A 103 10.43 -10.33 9.38
CA PRO A 103 9.48 -9.79 10.35
C PRO A 103 9.45 -8.26 10.35
N GLN A 104 10.60 -7.61 10.22
CA GLN A 104 10.71 -6.15 10.14
C GLN A 104 10.08 -5.61 8.85
N ILE A 105 10.32 -6.25 7.70
CA ILE A 105 9.71 -5.85 6.41
C ILE A 105 8.19 -5.92 6.51
N TRP A 106 7.67 -7.04 7.00
CA TRP A 106 6.24 -7.29 7.16
C TRP A 106 5.55 -6.27 8.09
N ASP A 107 6.10 -6.07 9.29
CA ASP A 107 5.46 -5.24 10.31
C ASP A 107 5.49 -3.74 9.97
N SER A 108 6.43 -3.30 9.13
CA SER A 108 6.65 -1.86 8.88
C SER A 108 6.25 -1.37 7.49
N THR A 109 6.46 -2.17 6.44
CA THR A 109 6.47 -1.66 5.05
C THR A 109 5.61 -2.51 4.12
N ALA A 110 5.61 -3.83 4.29
CA ALA A 110 4.82 -4.79 3.52
C ALA A 110 3.44 -5.07 4.15
N MET A 111 2.97 -4.24 5.08
CA MET A 111 1.69 -4.40 5.75
C MET A 111 0.53 -4.46 4.75
N GLY A 112 -0.37 -5.43 4.90
CA GLY A 112 -1.56 -5.57 4.06
C GLY A 112 -1.35 -6.35 2.76
N LEU A 113 -0.13 -6.79 2.43
CA LEU A 113 0.12 -7.67 1.28
C LEU A 113 -0.55 -9.05 1.41
N GLY A 114 -1.02 -9.45 2.59
CA GLY A 114 -1.49 -10.82 2.81
C GLY A 114 -0.32 -11.79 2.75
N ASN A 115 -0.51 -13.02 2.26
CA ASN A 115 0.57 -14.03 2.23
C ASN A 115 1.77 -13.61 1.35
N THR A 116 2.71 -12.87 1.93
CA THR A 116 3.79 -12.21 1.21
C THR A 116 4.81 -13.21 0.66
N MET A 117 4.93 -14.40 1.23
CA MET A 117 5.92 -15.40 0.80
C MET A 117 5.67 -15.95 -0.60
N ASP A 118 4.41 -15.97 -1.04
CA ASP A 118 4.06 -16.53 -2.34
C ASP A 118 3.79 -15.45 -3.42
N VAL A 119 3.93 -14.18 -3.04
CA VAL A 119 3.76 -13.04 -3.95
C VAL A 119 5.04 -12.85 -4.76
N PRO A 120 4.97 -12.50 -6.06
CA PRO A 120 6.16 -12.15 -6.82
C PRO A 120 6.91 -11.02 -6.15
N THR A 121 8.23 -11.19 -6.03
CA THR A 121 9.12 -10.29 -5.28
C THR A 121 8.92 -8.83 -5.68
N PHE A 122 8.67 -8.52 -6.95
CA PHE A 122 8.36 -7.17 -7.43
C PHE A 122 7.31 -6.45 -6.57
N PHE A 123 6.19 -7.09 -6.25
CA PHE A 123 5.12 -6.47 -5.46
C PHE A 123 5.52 -6.29 -3.98
N VAL A 124 6.43 -7.11 -3.47
CA VAL A 124 7.04 -6.88 -2.15
C VAL A 124 7.98 -5.68 -2.20
N THR A 125 8.78 -5.53 -3.26
CA THR A 125 9.66 -4.36 -3.45
C THR A 125 8.90 -3.06 -3.71
N GLN A 126 7.69 -3.14 -4.27
CA GLN A 126 6.81 -1.99 -4.42
C GLN A 126 6.33 -1.46 -3.05
N ALA A 127 6.11 -2.35 -2.08
CA ALA A 127 5.72 -2.02 -0.71
C ALA A 127 6.93 -1.80 0.23
N SER A 128 8.08 -2.40 -0.05
CA SER A 128 9.31 -2.30 0.76
C SER A 128 10.54 -2.08 -0.12
N GLY A 129 10.51 -0.97 -0.86
CA GLY A 129 11.56 -0.64 -1.83
C GLY A 129 12.79 -0.01 -1.21
N VAL A 130 13.78 0.31 -2.06
CA VAL A 130 15.07 0.89 -1.66
C VAL A 130 14.95 2.06 -0.65
N PRO A 131 14.08 3.08 -0.83
CA PRO A 131 13.98 4.19 0.12
C PRO A 131 13.51 3.75 1.52
N MET A 132 12.67 2.72 1.59
CA MET A 132 12.18 2.16 2.85
C MET A 132 13.28 1.38 3.55
N VAL A 133 14.01 0.53 2.82
CA VAL A 133 15.08 -0.28 3.40
C VAL A 133 16.22 0.61 3.89
N ARG A 134 16.60 1.66 3.15
CA ARG A 134 17.57 2.68 3.61
C ARG A 134 17.10 3.37 4.89
N ALA A 135 15.81 3.67 5.02
CA ALA A 135 15.26 4.24 6.25
C ALA A 135 15.28 3.25 7.43
N LEU A 136 14.97 1.97 7.20
CA LEU A 136 15.05 0.92 8.21
C LEU A 136 16.48 0.67 8.70
N LEU A 137 17.46 0.78 7.81
CA LEU A 137 18.89 0.70 8.12
C LEU A 137 19.42 1.98 8.80
N GLY A 138 18.63 3.05 8.86
CA GLY A 138 19.07 4.35 9.39
C GLY A 138 20.06 5.08 8.49
N THR A 139 20.19 4.67 7.22
CA THR A 139 21.09 5.29 6.22
C THR A 139 20.40 6.38 5.40
N ALA A 140 19.08 6.52 5.52
CA ALA A 140 18.29 7.60 4.96
C ALA A 140 17.24 8.09 5.97
N ALA A 141 16.80 9.34 5.84
CA ALA A 141 15.86 9.91 6.79
C ALA A 141 14.43 9.36 6.61
N ALA A 142 13.65 9.39 7.70
CA ALA A 142 12.22 9.18 7.66
C ALA A 142 11.55 10.28 8.47
N ALA A 143 10.52 10.93 7.90
CA ALA A 143 9.96 12.13 8.48
C ALA A 143 8.43 12.06 8.50
N THR A 144 7.85 12.58 9.57
CA THR A 144 6.42 12.85 9.71
C THR A 144 6.22 14.34 10.00
N PRO A 145 5.00 14.89 9.86
CA PRO A 145 4.69 16.21 10.40
C PRO A 145 5.05 16.26 11.88
N ALA A 146 5.65 17.36 12.35
CA ALA A 146 6.12 17.50 13.73
C ALA A 146 5.00 17.33 14.78
N SER A 147 3.75 17.52 14.38
CA SER A 147 2.57 17.27 15.22
C SER A 147 2.23 15.78 15.40
N GLY A 148 2.88 14.88 14.66
CA GLY A 148 2.54 13.46 14.54
C GLY A 148 1.30 13.18 13.67
N ARG A 149 0.60 14.21 13.18
CA ARG A 149 -0.65 14.05 12.41
C ARG A 149 -0.37 14.06 10.92
N LEU A 150 -0.33 12.89 10.29
CA LEU A 150 -0.05 12.75 8.85
C LEU A 150 -0.99 13.59 7.95
N TYR A 151 -2.26 13.74 8.33
CA TYR A 151 -3.24 14.50 7.56
C TYR A 151 -2.98 16.02 7.52
N GLU A 152 -2.12 16.55 8.38
CA GLU A 152 -1.82 17.99 8.44
C GLU A 152 -1.25 18.52 7.12
N LEU A 153 -0.38 17.75 6.48
CA LEU A 153 0.16 18.07 5.17
C LEU A 153 -0.95 18.17 4.12
N TYR A 154 -1.84 17.17 4.05
CA TYR A 154 -2.92 17.14 3.08
C TYR A 154 -3.98 18.21 3.35
N LYS A 155 -4.18 18.61 4.61
CA LYS A 155 -5.00 19.77 4.96
C LYS A 155 -4.39 21.07 4.43
N SER A 156 -3.07 21.22 4.52
CA SER A 156 -2.38 22.39 3.95
C SER A 156 -2.46 22.41 2.42
N VAL A 157 -2.25 21.26 1.77
CA VAL A 157 -2.42 21.10 0.30
C VAL A 157 -3.85 21.45 -0.13
N ALA A 158 -4.87 20.96 0.58
CA ALA A 158 -6.25 21.33 0.32
C ALA A 158 -6.49 22.85 0.44
N GLY A 159 -5.93 23.48 1.47
CA GLY A 159 -6.00 24.94 1.63
C GLY A 159 -5.32 25.70 0.49
N PHE A 160 -4.19 25.19 -0.01
CA PHE A 160 -3.50 25.75 -1.18
C PHE A 160 -4.33 25.62 -2.46
N LEU A 161 -5.00 24.48 -2.67
CA LEU A 161 -5.87 24.25 -3.83
C LEU A 161 -7.21 25.00 -3.73
N SER A 162 -7.69 25.29 -2.52
CA SER A 162 -8.93 26.00 -2.22
C SER A 162 -10.11 25.46 -3.02
N ASP A 163 -10.73 26.30 -3.85
CA ASP A 163 -11.99 26.01 -4.56
C ASP A 163 -11.80 25.01 -5.71
N ASN A 164 -10.55 24.60 -5.99
CA ASN A 164 -10.23 23.55 -6.94
C ASN A 164 -10.43 22.13 -6.35
N VAL A 165 -10.79 22.01 -5.06
CA VAL A 165 -11.09 20.73 -4.41
C VAL A 165 -12.60 20.58 -4.24
N LEU A 166 -13.18 19.62 -4.96
CA LEU A 166 -14.59 19.26 -4.83
C LEU A 166 -14.74 18.10 -3.84
N TYR A 167 -15.07 18.43 -2.59
CA TYR A 167 -15.39 17.42 -1.58
C TYR A 167 -16.74 16.77 -1.82
N SER A 168 -16.92 15.55 -1.28
CA SER A 168 -18.19 14.82 -1.31
C SER A 168 -18.81 14.80 -2.71
N SER A 169 -17.94 14.57 -3.71
CA SER A 169 -18.27 14.63 -5.12
C SER A 169 -17.83 13.33 -5.79
N THR A 170 -18.71 12.75 -6.61
CA THR A 170 -18.48 11.45 -7.24
C THR A 170 -18.68 11.57 -8.74
N VAL A 171 -17.72 11.09 -9.54
CA VAL A 171 -17.93 10.92 -10.97
C VAL A 171 -18.95 9.80 -11.17
N VAL A 172 -20.09 10.10 -11.81
CA VAL A 172 -21.18 9.14 -12.00
C VAL A 172 -21.30 8.64 -13.44
N SER A 173 -20.78 9.38 -14.42
CA SER A 173 -20.73 8.92 -15.80
C SER A 173 -19.78 9.75 -16.67
N THR A 174 -19.37 9.14 -17.79
CA THR A 174 -18.55 9.78 -18.84
C THR A 174 -19.41 10.19 -20.03
N ILE A 175 -19.30 11.47 -20.41
CA ILE A 175 -19.91 12.04 -21.61
C ILE A 175 -18.96 11.84 -22.80
N ARG A 176 -17.70 12.24 -22.65
CA ARG A 176 -16.63 12.07 -23.64
C ARG A 176 -15.32 11.71 -22.94
N ARG A 177 -14.55 10.80 -23.53
CA ARG A 177 -13.18 10.47 -23.12
C ARG A 177 -12.46 9.83 -24.29
N ASP A 178 -11.64 10.61 -24.95
CA ASP A 178 -10.92 10.29 -26.19
C ASP A 178 -9.65 11.16 -26.29
N ASP A 179 -9.00 11.14 -27.45
CA ASP A 179 -7.75 11.86 -27.69
C ASP A 179 -7.93 13.40 -27.77
N GLU A 180 -9.16 13.91 -27.79
CA GLU A 180 -9.45 15.35 -27.79
C GLU A 180 -9.73 15.91 -26.38
N GLY A 181 -9.99 15.04 -25.41
CA GLY A 181 -10.12 15.38 -24.00
C GLY A 181 -11.21 14.61 -23.28
N VAL A 182 -11.64 15.14 -22.14
CA VAL A 182 -12.53 14.45 -21.20
C VAL A 182 -13.68 15.34 -20.78
N SER A 183 -14.88 14.77 -20.69
CA SER A 183 -16.09 15.40 -20.16
C SER A 183 -16.80 14.40 -19.24
N LEU A 184 -16.82 14.72 -17.94
CA LEU A 184 -17.35 13.86 -16.88
C LEU A 184 -18.57 14.49 -16.23
N LYS A 185 -19.54 13.66 -15.85
CA LYS A 185 -20.67 14.06 -15.01
C LYS A 185 -20.36 13.75 -13.56
N VAL A 186 -20.38 14.78 -12.72
CA VAL A 186 -20.06 14.69 -11.30
C VAL A 186 -21.30 15.02 -10.47
N HIS A 187 -21.60 14.17 -9.51
CA HIS A 187 -22.64 14.38 -8.51
C HIS A 187 -22.01 15.00 -7.27
N GLY A 188 -22.43 16.23 -6.94
CA GLY A 188 -21.99 16.94 -5.73
C GLY A 188 -22.87 16.64 -4.52
N ALA A 189 -22.37 17.01 -3.33
CA ALA A 189 -23.04 16.79 -2.05
C ALA A 189 -24.42 17.45 -1.93
N ASP A 190 -24.67 18.52 -2.69
CA ASP A 190 -25.93 19.25 -2.75
C ASP A 190 -26.97 18.62 -3.67
N GLY A 191 -26.67 17.43 -4.22
CA GLY A 191 -27.52 16.73 -5.18
C GLY A 191 -27.38 17.22 -6.62
N ARG A 192 -26.55 18.23 -6.88
CA ARG A 192 -26.39 18.79 -8.23
C ARG A 192 -25.50 17.89 -9.09
N LEU A 193 -25.87 17.78 -10.35
CA LEU A 193 -25.07 17.15 -11.38
C LEU A 193 -24.37 18.24 -12.19
N THR A 194 -23.03 18.20 -12.20
CA THR A 194 -22.17 19.16 -12.89
C THR A 194 -21.38 18.44 -13.97
N CYS A 195 -21.29 19.05 -15.16
CA CYS A 195 -20.37 18.59 -16.20
C CYS A 195 -19.01 19.25 -16.01
N ILE A 196 -17.95 18.45 -15.94
CA ILE A 196 -16.56 18.92 -15.87
C ILE A 196 -15.89 18.57 -17.19
N ASP A 197 -15.52 19.59 -17.95
CA ASP A 197 -14.76 19.48 -19.18
C ASP A 197 -13.28 19.78 -18.92
N ALA A 198 -12.40 18.90 -19.36
CA ALA A 198 -10.97 19.02 -19.19
C ALA A 198 -10.23 18.52 -20.45
N LYS A 199 -9.01 19.02 -20.65
CA LYS A 199 -8.13 18.49 -21.71
C LYS A 199 -7.57 17.12 -21.36
N ARG A 200 -7.41 16.84 -20.06
CA ARG A 200 -6.67 15.69 -19.55
C ARG A 200 -7.28 15.23 -18.22
N LEU A 201 -7.30 13.92 -18.00
CA LEU A 201 -7.73 13.29 -16.76
C LEU A 201 -6.53 12.65 -16.06
N LEU A 202 -6.34 12.96 -14.78
CA LEU A 202 -5.39 12.26 -13.92
C LEU A 202 -6.16 11.37 -12.94
N VAL A 203 -5.94 10.06 -13.03
CA VAL A 203 -6.50 9.05 -12.12
C VAL A 203 -5.48 8.78 -11.01
N ALA A 204 -5.87 9.11 -9.77
CA ALA A 204 -5.02 8.96 -8.57
C ALA A 204 -5.65 8.07 -7.49
N PHE A 205 -6.74 7.37 -7.82
CA PHE A 205 -7.29 6.28 -7.02
C PHE A 205 -6.86 4.94 -7.62
N GLU A 206 -6.99 3.87 -6.84
CA GLU A 206 -6.63 2.52 -7.28
C GLU A 206 -7.55 2.05 -8.44
N PRO A 207 -7.01 1.82 -9.67
CA PRO A 207 -7.81 1.45 -10.83
C PRO A 207 -8.35 0.02 -10.74
N THR A 208 -9.55 -0.11 -10.18
CA THR A 208 -10.35 -1.35 -10.16
C THR A 208 -11.56 -1.25 -11.09
N THR A 209 -12.11 -2.39 -11.51
CA THR A 209 -13.37 -2.46 -12.29
C THR A 209 -14.47 -1.59 -11.68
N GLU A 210 -14.66 -1.67 -10.36
CA GLU A 210 -15.67 -0.89 -9.65
C GLU A 210 -15.37 0.62 -9.71
N SER A 211 -14.13 1.02 -9.42
CA SER A 211 -13.74 2.44 -9.41
C SER A 211 -13.76 3.08 -10.81
N LEU A 212 -13.51 2.29 -11.86
CA LEU A 212 -13.45 2.74 -13.25
C LEU A 212 -14.76 2.58 -14.01
N ALA A 213 -15.77 1.92 -13.44
CA ALA A 213 -17.10 1.76 -14.02
C ALA A 213 -17.70 3.06 -14.61
N PRO A 214 -17.64 4.24 -13.95
CA PRO A 214 -18.20 5.47 -14.53
C PRO A 214 -17.36 6.06 -15.67
N PHE A 215 -16.12 5.59 -15.86
CA PHE A 215 -15.14 6.09 -16.83
C PHE A 215 -15.20 5.43 -18.22
N LYS A 216 -16.02 4.37 -18.38
CA LYS A 216 -16.17 3.59 -19.62
C LYS A 216 -14.82 3.16 -20.19
N THR A 217 -14.21 2.20 -19.51
CA THR A 217 -12.98 1.53 -19.95
C THR A 217 -13.12 0.96 -21.36
N ASP A 218 -12.00 0.88 -22.09
CA ASP A 218 -11.91 0.12 -23.34
C ASP A 218 -11.11 -1.17 -23.14
N GLU A 219 -10.90 -1.93 -24.22
CA GLU A 219 -10.22 -3.22 -24.19
C GLU A 219 -8.78 -3.13 -23.64
N ALA A 220 -8.05 -2.04 -23.94
CA ALA A 220 -6.69 -1.86 -23.45
C ALA A 220 -6.66 -1.57 -21.95
N GLU A 221 -7.62 -0.79 -21.47
CA GLU A 221 -7.79 -0.56 -20.03
C GLU A 221 -8.25 -1.83 -19.32
N GLU A 222 -9.22 -2.56 -19.84
CA GLU A 222 -9.75 -3.80 -19.26
C GLU A 222 -8.72 -4.92 -19.20
N GLU A 223 -7.68 -4.90 -20.05
CA GLU A 223 -6.59 -5.88 -19.99
C GLU A 223 -5.72 -5.71 -18.73
N VAL A 224 -5.70 -4.51 -18.13
CA VAL A 224 -4.86 -4.18 -16.98
C VAL A 224 -5.66 -3.84 -15.72
N VAL A 225 -6.86 -3.29 -15.92
CA VAL A 225 -7.87 -3.07 -14.90
C VAL A 225 -8.48 -4.43 -14.60
N ASP A 226 -8.15 -4.98 -13.44
CA ASP A 226 -8.70 -6.26 -12.95
C ASP A 226 -8.07 -7.53 -13.55
N LYS A 227 -6.73 -7.56 -13.62
CA LYS A 227 -6.00 -8.83 -13.42
C LYS A 227 -5.83 -9.18 -11.94
N SER A 228 -6.89 -8.98 -11.16
CA SER A 228 -7.10 -9.78 -9.97
C SER A 228 -7.66 -11.13 -10.45
N PRO A 229 -6.91 -12.25 -10.38
CA PRO A 229 -7.41 -13.59 -10.68
C PRO A 229 -8.77 -13.83 -10.04
N VAL A 230 -9.76 -14.12 -10.89
CA VAL A 230 -11.03 -14.73 -10.53
C VAL A 230 -10.85 -16.28 -10.52
N PRO A 231 -11.83 -17.06 -10.04
CA PRO A 231 -11.65 -18.12 -9.06
C PRO A 231 -11.18 -19.46 -9.66
N GLY A 232 -10.35 -20.20 -8.93
CA GLY A 232 -10.28 -21.66 -9.10
C GLY A 232 -8.96 -22.31 -9.53
N SER A 233 -7.78 -21.70 -9.36
CA SER A 233 -6.55 -22.50 -9.25
C SER A 233 -5.46 -21.80 -8.45
N THR A 234 -5.18 -22.33 -7.26
CA THR A 234 -4.05 -22.05 -6.35
C THR A 234 -3.86 -20.57 -5.98
N ASN A 235 -4.78 -20.05 -5.18
CA ASN A 235 -4.58 -19.22 -3.98
C ASN A 235 -3.66 -17.96 -4.01
N TYR A 236 -3.58 -17.17 -5.10
CA TYR A 236 -2.69 -15.99 -5.13
C TYR A 236 -3.30 -14.67 -5.60
N THR A 237 -4.62 -14.57 -5.55
CA THR A 237 -5.27 -13.34 -5.07
C THR A 237 -6.10 -13.66 -3.87
N VAL A 238 -6.75 -12.65 -3.30
CA VAL A 238 -7.50 -12.73 -2.05
C VAL A 238 -6.52 -12.39 -0.91
N PHE A 239 -6.88 -11.40 -0.11
CA PHE A 239 -7.09 -11.62 1.31
C PHE A 239 -6.67 -13.01 1.88
N PRO A 240 -6.18 -13.13 3.13
CA PRO A 240 -5.66 -14.39 3.65
C PRO A 240 -6.71 -15.50 3.56
N LEU A 241 -6.28 -16.77 3.42
CA LEU A 241 -7.13 -17.96 3.30
C LEU A 241 -8.31 -18.00 4.28
N ALA A 242 -8.11 -17.38 5.44
CA ALA A 242 -9.15 -16.92 6.33
C ALA A 242 -8.80 -15.50 6.76
N SER A 243 -9.80 -14.69 7.12
CA SER A 243 -9.56 -13.41 7.75
C SER A 243 -8.68 -13.57 8.98
N GLN A 244 -7.73 -12.64 9.16
CA GLN A 244 -6.72 -12.75 10.20
C GLN A 244 -6.50 -11.41 10.91
N VAL A 245 -6.29 -11.47 12.22
CA VAL A 245 -5.74 -10.37 13.01
C VAL A 245 -4.22 -10.46 12.92
N GLY A 246 -3.58 -9.39 12.46
CA GLY A 246 -2.13 -9.30 12.33
C GLY A 246 -1.47 -8.85 13.62
N SER A 247 -1.93 -7.74 14.19
CA SER A 247 -1.37 -7.17 15.42
C SER A 247 -2.45 -6.44 16.22
N ILE A 248 -2.25 -6.35 17.54
CA ILE A 248 -2.96 -5.46 18.45
C ILE A 248 -1.89 -4.79 19.30
N ALA A 249 -1.80 -3.46 19.22
CA ALA A 249 -0.72 -2.70 19.83
C ALA A 249 -1.26 -1.48 20.60
N TYR A 250 -0.73 -1.25 21.79
CA TYR A 250 -1.08 -0.08 22.59
C TYR A 250 -0.61 1.21 21.91
N ILE A 251 -1.48 2.21 21.87
CA ILE A 251 -1.15 3.55 21.36
C ILE A 251 -0.59 4.36 22.54
N GLY A 252 0.74 4.56 22.56
CA GLY A 252 1.40 5.29 23.64
C GLY A 252 0.87 6.70 23.86
N GLY A 253 0.85 7.12 25.13
CA GLY A 253 0.30 8.41 25.54
C GLY A 253 -1.24 8.43 25.59
N THR A 254 -1.91 7.31 25.31
CA THR A 254 -3.35 7.15 25.57
C THR A 254 -3.57 6.41 26.89
N ARG A 255 -4.80 6.35 27.38
CA ARG A 255 -5.10 5.60 28.61
C ARG A 255 -5.27 4.11 28.32
N ASP A 256 -6.08 3.80 27.32
CA ASP A 256 -6.62 2.46 27.05
C ASP A 256 -6.96 2.26 25.56
N LEU A 257 -6.28 2.99 24.65
CA LEU A 257 -6.48 2.80 23.21
C LEU A 257 -5.44 1.84 22.62
N PHE A 258 -5.94 0.89 21.83
CA PHE A 258 -5.15 -0.04 21.05
C PHE A 258 -5.46 0.17 19.57
N GLN A 259 -4.43 0.10 18.74
CA GLN A 259 -4.56 -0.04 17.29
C GLN A 259 -4.45 -1.51 16.92
N PHE A 260 -5.05 -1.89 15.80
CA PHE A 260 -4.96 -3.24 15.28
C PHE A 260 -4.70 -3.21 13.77
N THR A 261 -4.14 -4.31 13.28
CA THR A 261 -4.20 -4.64 11.85
C THR A 261 -4.98 -5.93 11.68
N ALA A 262 -5.89 -5.92 10.72
CA ALA A 262 -6.63 -7.11 10.33
C ALA A 262 -6.81 -7.10 8.81
N VAL A 263 -6.82 -8.28 8.23
CA VAL A 263 -7.02 -8.46 6.80
C VAL A 263 -8.20 -9.40 6.63
N GLY A 264 -9.29 -8.88 6.05
CA GLY A 264 -10.52 -9.66 5.78
C GLY A 264 -10.39 -10.52 4.53
N THR A 265 -11.50 -11.02 3.99
CA THR A 265 -11.74 -11.67 2.69
C THR A 265 -12.73 -10.86 1.86
N GLU A 266 -12.99 -11.25 0.61
CA GLU A 266 -14.02 -10.58 -0.21
C GLU A 266 -15.42 -10.74 0.40
N GLU A 267 -15.60 -11.75 1.26
CA GLU A 267 -16.85 -12.04 1.96
C GLU A 267 -16.97 -11.27 3.30
N ASP A 268 -15.87 -10.72 3.81
CA ASP A 268 -15.86 -10.05 5.12
C ASP A 268 -16.39 -8.61 5.04
N THR A 269 -17.31 -8.30 5.95
CA THR A 269 -17.78 -6.95 6.24
C THR A 269 -17.02 -6.33 7.42
N VAL A 270 -17.20 -5.02 7.62
CA VAL A 270 -16.70 -4.30 8.82
C VAL A 270 -17.14 -5.00 10.11
N GLU A 271 -18.38 -5.47 10.15
CA GLU A 271 -18.96 -6.16 11.31
C GLU A 271 -18.30 -7.52 11.55
N SER A 272 -18.07 -8.30 10.49
CA SER A 272 -17.39 -9.60 10.61
C SER A 272 -15.95 -9.46 11.11
N ILE A 273 -15.21 -8.45 10.67
CA ILE A 273 -13.83 -8.19 11.13
C ILE A 273 -13.81 -7.69 12.58
N LYS A 274 -14.76 -6.84 12.98
CA LYS A 274 -14.91 -6.47 14.40
C LYS A 274 -15.19 -7.70 15.27
N ALA A 275 -16.04 -8.61 14.80
CA ALA A 275 -16.35 -9.85 15.51
C ALA A 275 -15.12 -10.76 15.60
N LEU A 276 -14.33 -10.89 14.53
CA LEU A 276 -13.08 -11.63 14.53
C LEU A 276 -12.08 -11.08 15.57
N ILE A 277 -11.90 -9.75 15.60
CA ILE A 277 -10.98 -9.11 16.56
C ILE A 277 -11.45 -9.34 18.01
N ALA A 278 -12.76 -9.21 18.27
CA ALA A 278 -13.31 -9.48 19.59
C ALA A 278 -13.07 -10.94 20.01
N LEU A 279 -13.34 -11.90 19.11
CA LEU A 279 -13.07 -13.32 19.33
C LEU A 279 -11.59 -13.60 19.59
N SER A 280 -10.68 -12.95 18.86
CA SER A 280 -9.24 -13.09 19.09
C SER A 280 -8.81 -12.59 20.47
N ILE A 281 -9.41 -11.50 20.97
CA ILE A 281 -9.15 -11.00 22.33
C ILE A 281 -9.70 -11.97 23.38
N ASP A 282 -10.92 -12.48 23.20
CA ASP A 282 -11.51 -13.47 24.10
C ASP A 282 -10.66 -14.74 24.16
N THR A 283 -10.16 -15.20 23.00
CA THR A 283 -9.26 -16.36 22.92
C THR A 283 -7.95 -16.13 23.68
N LEU A 284 -7.38 -14.93 23.63
CA LEU A 284 -6.18 -14.58 24.41
C LEU A 284 -6.45 -14.56 25.92
N ILE A 285 -7.65 -14.13 26.33
CA ILE A 285 -8.08 -14.14 27.74
C ILE A 285 -8.25 -15.58 28.22
N ASP A 286 -8.98 -16.41 27.47
CA ASP A 286 -9.23 -17.82 27.81
C ASP A 286 -7.92 -18.63 27.90
N ALA A 287 -6.94 -18.28 27.06
CA ALA A 287 -5.59 -18.86 27.07
C ALA A 287 -4.73 -18.39 28.25
N GLY A 288 -5.13 -17.34 28.96
CA GLY A 288 -4.36 -16.70 30.04
C GLY A 288 -3.19 -15.85 29.54
N THR A 289 -3.12 -15.56 28.25
CA THR A 289 -2.04 -14.77 27.63
C THR A 289 -2.21 -13.28 27.88
N VAL A 290 -3.45 -12.81 28.00
CA VAL A 290 -3.77 -11.46 28.51
C VAL A 290 -4.66 -11.58 29.75
N PRO A 291 -4.66 -10.58 30.65
CA PRO A 291 -5.45 -10.64 31.89
C PRO A 291 -6.95 -10.77 31.63
N GLU A 292 -7.66 -11.43 32.56
CA GLU A 292 -9.12 -11.51 32.56
C GLU A 292 -9.76 -10.12 32.52
N SER A 293 -10.85 -10.00 31.75
CA SER A 293 -11.61 -8.77 31.59
C SER A 293 -13.11 -9.08 31.62
N ASN A 294 -13.86 -8.25 32.36
CA ASN A 294 -15.34 -8.24 32.31
C ASN A 294 -15.87 -7.18 31.33
N GLY A 295 -14.99 -6.54 30.57
CA GLY A 295 -15.34 -5.52 29.59
C GLY A 295 -15.69 -6.12 28.22
N THR A 296 -16.35 -5.33 27.37
CA THR A 296 -16.59 -5.68 25.97
C THR A 296 -15.68 -4.86 25.07
N VAL A 297 -15.15 -5.48 24.01
CA VAL A 297 -14.36 -4.79 22.99
C VAL A 297 -15.22 -3.73 22.31
N THR A 298 -14.70 -2.49 22.24
CA THR A 298 -15.36 -1.38 21.54
C THR A 298 -14.40 -0.75 20.54
N PHE A 299 -14.96 -0.22 19.46
CA PHE A 299 -14.20 0.38 18.36
C PHE A 299 -14.56 1.86 18.26
N PRO A 300 -13.84 2.77 18.97
CA PRO A 300 -14.10 4.20 18.89
C PRO A 300 -13.81 4.76 17.48
N ALA A 301 -12.92 4.11 16.74
CA ALA A 301 -12.68 4.32 15.33
C ALA A 301 -12.45 2.97 14.64
N PHE A 302 -12.90 2.86 13.39
CA PHE A 302 -12.65 1.73 12.51
C PHE A 302 -12.60 2.25 11.08
N ALA A 303 -11.55 1.89 10.34
CA ALA A 303 -11.41 2.27 8.94
C ALA A 303 -11.12 1.02 8.10
N ASN A 304 -11.91 0.83 7.04
CA ASN A 304 -11.57 -0.11 5.98
C ASN A 304 -10.66 0.62 4.98
N HIS A 305 -9.45 0.12 4.79
CA HIS A 305 -8.48 0.69 3.85
C HIS A 305 -8.68 0.23 2.40
N GLY A 306 -9.72 -0.58 2.14
CA GLY A 306 -10.06 -1.07 0.81
C GLY A 306 -9.08 -2.12 0.29
N LYS A 307 -9.11 -2.36 -1.03
CA LYS A 307 -8.13 -3.24 -1.70
C LYS A 307 -6.78 -2.51 -1.72
N MET A 308 -5.76 -3.13 -1.12
CA MET A 308 -4.39 -2.62 -1.10
C MET A 308 -3.45 -3.60 -1.80
N HIS A 309 -2.36 -3.08 -2.36
CA HIS A 309 -1.32 -3.86 -3.04
C HIS A 309 -1.85 -4.82 -4.12
N PRO A 310 -2.61 -4.32 -5.12
CA PRO A 310 -3.01 -5.13 -6.25
C PRO A 310 -1.77 -5.65 -6.98
N ARG A 311 -1.88 -6.91 -7.41
CA ARG A 311 -0.76 -7.69 -7.89
C ARG A 311 -1.23 -8.75 -8.86
N VAL A 312 -0.30 -9.22 -9.68
CA VAL A 312 -0.51 -10.34 -10.60
C VAL A 312 0.47 -11.46 -10.27
N THR A 313 0.28 -12.64 -10.86
CA THR A 313 1.20 -13.77 -10.70
C THR A 313 2.55 -13.49 -11.38
N GLY A 314 3.57 -14.28 -11.05
CA GLY A 314 4.86 -14.21 -11.73
C GLY A 314 4.73 -14.45 -13.24
N ASP A 315 3.79 -15.30 -13.67
CA ASP A 315 3.53 -15.57 -15.08
C ASP A 315 2.91 -14.37 -15.79
N GLU A 316 1.95 -13.69 -15.15
CA GLU A 316 1.37 -12.45 -15.68
C GLU A 316 2.41 -11.32 -15.76
N LEU A 317 3.32 -11.22 -14.78
CA LEU A 317 4.48 -10.34 -14.88
C LEU A 317 5.32 -10.70 -16.12
N ARG A 318 5.71 -11.97 -16.26
CA ARG A 318 6.58 -12.45 -17.36
C ARG A 318 6.03 -12.18 -18.76
N VAL A 319 4.70 -12.21 -18.93
CA VAL A 319 4.04 -11.90 -20.21
C VAL A 319 3.77 -10.39 -20.43
N GLY A 320 4.32 -9.53 -19.58
CA GLY A 320 4.38 -8.08 -19.81
C GLY A 320 3.27 -7.25 -19.20
N PHE A 321 2.65 -7.71 -18.10
CA PHE A 321 1.59 -6.95 -17.43
C PHE A 321 1.97 -5.48 -17.18
N ILE A 322 3.15 -5.22 -16.59
CA ILE A 322 3.61 -3.86 -16.27
C ILE A 322 3.83 -3.00 -17.53
N ARG A 323 4.25 -3.60 -18.65
CA ARG A 323 4.38 -2.87 -19.93
C ARG A 323 3.02 -2.45 -20.47
N LYS A 324 2.04 -3.35 -20.45
CA LYS A 324 0.66 -3.04 -20.85
C LYS A 324 0.08 -1.94 -19.98
N GLN A 325 0.32 -2.02 -18.67
CA GLN A 325 -0.13 -1.03 -17.71
C GLN A 325 0.48 0.35 -17.99
N THR A 326 1.80 0.43 -18.10
CA THR A 326 2.51 1.70 -18.35
C THR A 326 2.21 2.28 -19.74
N ALA A 327 1.83 1.46 -20.72
CA ALA A 327 1.36 1.92 -22.02
C ALA A 327 0.05 2.72 -21.97
N LEU A 328 -0.71 2.66 -20.87
CA LEU A 328 -1.92 3.49 -20.69
C LEU A 328 -1.63 4.97 -20.47
N GLN A 329 -0.39 5.39 -20.23
CA GLN A 329 -0.08 6.79 -19.97
C GLN A 329 -0.37 7.68 -21.19
N GLY A 330 -1.38 8.53 -21.07
CA GLY A 330 -1.88 9.41 -22.13
C GLY A 330 -3.01 8.82 -22.97
N HIS A 331 -3.34 7.54 -22.79
CA HIS A 331 -4.40 6.85 -23.54
C HIS A 331 -5.75 7.54 -23.29
N ARG A 332 -6.42 7.96 -24.37
CA ARG A 332 -7.71 8.67 -24.32
C ARG A 332 -7.68 9.89 -23.38
N SER A 333 -6.61 10.68 -23.49
CA SER A 333 -6.35 11.85 -22.64
C SER A 333 -6.37 11.51 -21.14
N THR A 334 -5.90 10.32 -20.75
CA THR A 334 -5.88 9.87 -19.36
C THR A 334 -4.49 9.45 -18.92
N TRP A 335 -4.12 9.87 -17.72
CA TRP A 335 -2.87 9.54 -17.05
C TRP A 335 -3.17 8.91 -15.70
N TYR A 336 -2.29 8.03 -15.24
CA TYR A 336 -2.48 7.28 -14.01
C TYR A 336 -1.31 7.48 -13.06
N THR A 337 -1.63 7.62 -11.78
CA THR A 337 -0.67 7.70 -10.68
C THR A 337 -1.16 6.86 -9.50
N GLY A 338 -0.38 6.84 -8.42
CA GLY A 338 -0.64 6.05 -7.24
C GLY A 338 0.09 4.72 -7.24
N ALA A 339 -0.22 3.89 -6.25
CA ALA A 339 0.49 2.65 -5.98
C ALA A 339 0.44 1.67 -7.16
N ALA A 340 -0.56 1.73 -8.04
CA ALA A 340 -0.56 0.89 -9.23
C ALA A 340 0.61 1.18 -10.19
N PHE A 341 1.10 2.42 -10.29
CA PHE A 341 2.08 2.85 -11.31
C PHE A 341 3.46 3.21 -10.75
N SER A 342 3.61 3.14 -9.43
CA SER A 342 4.78 3.59 -8.68
C SER A 342 4.86 2.84 -7.33
N ALA A 343 5.92 3.05 -6.55
CA ALA A 343 5.96 2.59 -5.16
C ALA A 343 4.95 3.37 -4.30
N GLY A 344 4.23 2.68 -3.41
CA GLY A 344 3.04 3.20 -2.70
C GLY A 344 3.28 4.25 -1.61
N PHE A 345 4.37 5.03 -1.66
CA PHE A 345 4.75 5.98 -0.61
C PHE A 345 4.82 7.41 -1.12
N SER A 346 4.37 8.34 -0.28
CA SER A 346 4.13 9.73 -0.69
C SER A 346 5.33 10.40 -1.35
N THR A 347 6.54 10.24 -0.83
CA THR A 347 7.74 10.88 -1.39
C THR A 347 8.10 10.35 -2.77
N VAL A 348 8.05 9.03 -2.99
CA VAL A 348 8.25 8.45 -4.32
C VAL A 348 7.14 8.88 -5.27
N LEU A 349 5.88 8.87 -4.83
CA LEU A 349 4.74 9.32 -5.64
C LEU A 349 4.83 10.80 -6.02
N TRP A 350 5.32 11.66 -5.13
CA TRP A 350 5.52 13.08 -5.43
C TRP A 350 6.58 13.28 -6.50
N ASP A 351 7.69 12.55 -6.41
CA ASP A 351 8.75 12.55 -7.42
C ASP A 351 8.25 12.00 -8.77
N TYR A 352 7.59 10.84 -8.77
CA TYR A 352 6.97 10.26 -9.96
C TYR A 352 6.03 11.26 -10.65
N ASN A 353 5.16 11.92 -9.87
CA ASN A 353 4.25 12.92 -10.40
C ASN A 353 4.99 14.12 -10.98
N ASN A 354 6.02 14.63 -10.31
CA ASN A 354 6.73 15.83 -10.70
C ASN A 354 7.63 15.63 -11.93
N ASP A 355 8.38 14.52 -11.95
CA ASP A 355 9.47 14.30 -12.89
C ASP A 355 9.06 13.42 -14.07
N GLU A 356 8.14 12.47 -13.88
CA GLU A 356 7.76 11.52 -14.94
C GLU A 356 6.40 11.83 -15.55
N LEU A 357 5.41 12.15 -14.70
CA LEU A 357 4.02 12.24 -15.14
C LEU A 357 3.67 13.62 -15.70
N LEU A 358 3.73 14.67 -14.85
CA LEU A 358 3.31 16.02 -15.22
C LEU A 358 4.02 16.61 -16.46
N PRO A 359 5.32 16.35 -16.70
CA PRO A 359 5.99 16.82 -17.92
C PRO A 359 5.44 16.19 -19.22
N ARG A 360 4.77 15.04 -19.11
CA ARG A 360 4.11 14.33 -20.21
C ARG A 360 2.61 14.64 -20.30
N CYS A 361 2.04 15.17 -19.21
CA CYS A 361 0.65 15.61 -19.10
C CYS A 361 0.44 17.05 -19.54
#